data_AF-A0AAV4SK42-F1
#
_entry.id   AF-A0AAV4SK42-F1
#
_cell.length_a   1.000
_cell.length_b   1.000
_cell.length_c   1.000
_cell.angle_alpha   90.00
_cell.angle_beta   90.00
_cell.angle_gamma   90.00
#
_symmetry.space_group_name_H-M   'P 1'
#
loop_
_entity.id
_entity.type
_entity.pdbx_description
1 polymer ?
#
loop_
_entity_poly.entity_id
_entity_poly.type
_entity_poly.pdbx_seq_one_letter_code
_entity_poly.pdbx_strand_id
1 'polypeptide(L)'
;MTEESDLDASILPIEEDNTDSSDENTMELDCESMVQALAFYNNIFEHTDNKELKKKIKKSIRVNALAIVKIVASQNTYIAQLEGRVQAMEKNTTDRTSLQQALITEAVAKEVERKFPALKDISRILTVAKVPSTVSYADRVKSGTTTESSKTVIKNKVSKKHITTVKPKVETSSSAETRKLVQAKLDIRKLKIGVKQVRNIRNGGIIIETDTDTDLDKLIQEFKLQDELTKNFIIDKPALKKPQIICFDVAQDTSGEYAISL
;
A
#
# COMPACT_ATOMS: atom_id res chain seq x y z
N MET A 1 -27.66 10.49 50.18
CA MET A 1 -27.53 11.54 49.16
C MET A 1 -27.01 10.83 47.93
N THR A 2 -27.88 10.08 47.24
CA THR A 2 -28.71 10.53 46.10
C THR A 2 -27.85 11.08 44.98
N GLU A 3 -27.63 10.25 43.97
CA GLU A 3 -27.93 10.59 42.57
C GLU A 3 -27.85 9.30 41.76
N GLU A 4 -29.03 8.68 41.60
CA GLU A 4 -29.37 7.85 40.45
C GLU A 4 -29.31 8.75 39.22
N SER A 5 -28.68 8.29 38.15
CA SER A 5 -28.91 8.84 36.82
C SER A 5 -28.90 7.70 35.83
N ASP A 6 -30.13 7.34 35.47
CA ASP A 6 -30.59 6.52 34.38
C ASP A 6 -29.74 6.71 33.10
N LEU A 7 -29.11 5.62 32.65
CA LEU A 7 -28.74 5.47 31.25
C LEU A 7 -29.74 4.50 30.63
N ASP A 8 -30.81 5.07 30.09
CA ASP A 8 -31.72 4.46 29.13
C ASP A 8 -30.90 3.91 27.96
N ALA A 9 -30.55 2.63 28.03
CA ALA A 9 -30.10 1.86 26.90
C ALA A 9 -31.35 1.46 26.09
N SER A 10 -31.88 2.39 25.31
CA SER A 10 -32.82 2.09 24.23
C SER A 10 -32.06 1.34 23.12
N ILE A 11 -31.77 0.07 23.38
CA ILE A 11 -31.41 -0.93 22.37
C ILE A 11 -32.71 -1.24 21.65
N LEU A 12 -32.89 -0.62 20.49
CA LEU A 12 -33.94 -1.04 19.56
C LEU A 12 -33.67 -2.51 19.17
N PRO A 13 -34.66 -3.41 19.23
CA PRO A 13 -34.51 -4.77 18.75
C PRO A 13 -34.23 -4.70 17.24
N ILE A 14 -33.12 -5.28 16.82
CA ILE A 14 -32.93 -5.64 15.42
C ILE A 14 -33.89 -6.81 15.20
N GLU A 15 -35.05 -6.50 14.63
CA GLU A 15 -35.92 -7.52 14.03
C GLU A 15 -35.14 -8.12 12.86
N GLU A 16 -34.54 -9.29 13.11
CA GLU A 16 -34.10 -10.18 12.04
C GLU A 16 -35.36 -10.73 11.37
N ASP A 17 -35.85 -9.98 10.36
CA ASP A 17 -36.78 -10.50 9.38
C ASP A 17 -36.08 -11.64 8.63
N ASN A 18 -36.31 -12.85 9.14
CA ASN A 18 -36.22 -14.09 8.40
C ASN A 18 -37.26 -14.04 7.27
N THR A 19 -36.90 -13.44 6.14
CA THR A 19 -37.57 -13.73 4.88
C THR A 19 -36.75 -14.76 4.13
N ASP A 20 -37.33 -15.97 4.12
CA ASP A 20 -37.07 -17.04 3.17
C ASP A 20 -36.47 -16.52 1.87
N SER A 21 -35.27 -17.00 1.56
CA SER A 21 -34.73 -16.98 0.21
C SER A 21 -35.56 -17.93 -0.65
N SER A 22 -36.77 -17.50 -1.01
CA SER A 22 -37.38 -17.96 -2.25
C SER A 22 -36.50 -17.41 -3.36
N ASP A 23 -35.91 -18.32 -4.13
CA ASP A 23 -35.24 -18.04 -5.38
C ASP A 23 -36.15 -17.19 -6.28
N GLU A 24 -36.08 -15.87 -6.15
CA GLU A 24 -36.54 -14.95 -7.17
C GLU A 24 -35.58 -15.12 -8.34
N ASN A 25 -35.95 -16.05 -9.20
CA ASN A 25 -35.50 -16.10 -10.57
C ASN A 25 -35.97 -14.79 -11.25
N THR A 26 -35.29 -13.69 -10.95
CA THR A 26 -35.32 -12.49 -11.76
C THR A 26 -34.78 -12.92 -13.10
N MET A 27 -35.70 -13.25 -14.00
CA MET A 27 -35.43 -13.51 -15.39
C MET A 27 -34.73 -12.26 -15.93
N GLU A 28 -33.41 -12.30 -15.94
CA GLU A 28 -32.54 -11.22 -16.40
C GLU A 28 -32.79 -11.09 -17.90
N LEU A 29 -33.79 -10.28 -18.24
CA LEU A 29 -34.13 -9.96 -19.61
C LEU A 29 -32.96 -9.14 -20.16
N ASP A 30 -32.11 -9.82 -20.90
CA ASP A 30 -30.97 -9.22 -21.59
C ASP A 30 -31.43 -7.99 -22.40
N CYS A 31 -30.81 -6.85 -22.12
CA CYS A 31 -31.09 -5.58 -22.78
C CYS A 31 -30.98 -5.72 -24.31
N GLU A 32 -30.09 -6.58 -24.82
CA GLU A 32 -29.96 -6.82 -26.26
C GLU A 32 -31.21 -7.49 -26.85
N SER A 33 -31.78 -8.47 -26.13
CA SER A 33 -33.01 -9.14 -26.52
C SER A 33 -34.20 -8.18 -26.54
N MET A 34 -34.28 -7.25 -25.58
CA MET A 34 -35.30 -6.20 -25.55
C MET A 34 -35.16 -5.20 -26.71
N VAL A 35 -33.93 -4.81 -27.05
CA VAL A 35 -33.66 -3.89 -28.18
C VAL A 35 -34.02 -4.54 -29.51
N GLN A 36 -33.70 -5.83 -29.70
CA GLN A 36 -34.08 -6.58 -30.90
C GLN A 36 -35.60 -6.71 -31.04
N ALA A 37 -36.32 -7.02 -29.96
CA ALA A 37 -37.78 -7.06 -29.97
C ALA A 37 -38.38 -5.70 -30.34
N LEU A 38 -37.85 -4.59 -29.79
CA LEU A 38 -38.29 -3.24 -30.13
C LEU A 38 -38.05 -2.90 -31.61
N ALA A 39 -36.92 -3.30 -32.19
CA ALA A 39 -36.63 -3.10 -33.61
C ALA A 39 -37.62 -3.86 -34.50
N PHE A 40 -37.98 -5.08 -34.12
CA PHE A 40 -38.99 -5.89 -34.81
C PHE A 40 -40.38 -5.25 -34.77
N TYR A 41 -40.82 -4.77 -33.59
CA TYR A 41 -42.11 -4.09 -33.44
C TYR A 41 -42.17 -2.76 -34.22
N ASN A 42 -41.08 -2.00 -34.28
CA ASN A 42 -41.01 -0.77 -35.07
C ASN A 42 -41.19 -1.04 -36.57
N ASN A 43 -40.58 -2.11 -37.08
CA ASN A 43 -40.72 -2.51 -38.49
C ASN A 43 -42.20 -2.85 -38.85
N ILE A 44 -42.87 -3.63 -38.01
CA ILE A 44 -44.31 -3.95 -38.19
C ILE A 44 -45.18 -2.68 -38.13
N PHE A 45 -44.86 -1.75 -37.23
CA PHE A 45 -45.61 -0.52 -37.07
C PHE A 45 -45.53 0.40 -38.30
N GLU A 46 -44.36 0.51 -38.94
CA GLU A 46 -44.21 1.35 -40.14
C GLU A 46 -45.07 0.86 -41.29
N HIS A 47 -45.17 -0.46 -41.48
CA HIS A 47 -45.90 -1.11 -42.57
C HIS A 47 -47.41 -1.31 -42.33
N THR A 48 -47.97 -0.78 -41.23
CA THR A 48 -49.40 -0.89 -40.93
C THR A 48 -50.20 0.29 -41.53
N ASP A 49 -51.13 0.07 -42.46
CA ASP A 49 -51.88 1.18 -43.11
C ASP A 49 -53.07 1.74 -42.29
N ASN A 50 -53.35 1.16 -41.12
CA ASN A 50 -54.46 1.60 -40.26
C ASN A 50 -54.09 2.85 -39.43
N LYS A 51 -54.56 4.02 -39.89
CA LYS A 51 -54.30 5.33 -39.30
C LYS A 51 -54.86 5.51 -37.87
N GLU A 52 -56.01 4.92 -37.58
CA GLU A 52 -56.65 4.92 -36.26
C GLU A 52 -55.81 4.14 -35.24
N LEU A 53 -55.34 2.94 -35.64
CA LEU A 53 -54.52 2.08 -34.81
C LEU A 53 -53.15 2.72 -34.51
N LYS A 54 -52.50 3.31 -35.54
CA LYS A 54 -51.26 4.08 -35.39
C LYS A 54 -51.39 5.20 -34.36
N LYS A 55 -52.53 5.91 -34.35
CA LYS A 55 -52.80 6.99 -33.40
C LYS A 55 -52.98 6.49 -31.96
N LYS A 56 -53.71 5.38 -31.76
CA LYS A 56 -53.91 4.77 -30.43
C LYS A 56 -52.61 4.25 -29.84
N ILE A 57 -51.81 3.52 -30.63
CA ILE A 57 -50.51 3.00 -30.21
C ILE A 57 -49.57 4.14 -29.83
N LYS A 58 -49.45 5.19 -30.67
CA LYS A 58 -48.61 6.35 -30.39
C LYS A 58 -49.02 7.07 -29.09
N LYS A 59 -50.31 7.15 -28.79
CA LYS A 59 -50.81 7.72 -27.53
C LYS A 59 -50.42 6.84 -26.34
N SER A 60 -50.57 5.52 -26.45
CA SER A 60 -50.20 4.56 -25.40
C SER A 60 -48.70 4.60 -25.11
N ILE A 61 -47.85 4.58 -26.15
CA ILE A 61 -46.39 4.69 -26.02
C ILE A 61 -46.00 5.97 -25.28
N ARG A 62 -46.61 7.12 -25.63
CA ARG A 62 -46.32 8.38 -24.94
C ARG A 62 -46.66 8.35 -23.46
N VAL A 63 -47.81 7.76 -23.09
CA VAL A 63 -48.22 7.65 -21.69
C VAL A 63 -47.27 6.77 -20.90
N ASN A 64 -46.90 5.61 -21.46
CA ASN A 64 -45.98 4.68 -20.81
C ASN A 64 -44.56 5.26 -20.70
N ALA A 65 -44.07 5.90 -21.76
CA ALA A 65 -42.76 6.58 -21.73
C ALA A 65 -42.73 7.68 -20.67
N LEU A 66 -43.80 8.46 -20.53
CA LEU A 66 -43.89 9.49 -19.49
C LEU A 66 -43.89 8.88 -18.07
N ALA A 67 -44.55 7.74 -17.87
CA ALA A 67 -44.54 7.03 -16.59
C ALA A 67 -43.13 6.54 -16.24
N ILE A 68 -42.41 5.94 -17.19
CA ILE A 68 -41.02 5.48 -17.00
C ILE A 68 -40.10 6.67 -16.67
N VAL A 69 -40.21 7.78 -17.42
CA VAL A 69 -39.41 8.98 -17.16
C VAL A 69 -39.65 9.53 -15.75
N LYS A 70 -40.89 9.50 -15.25
CA LYS A 70 -41.20 9.90 -13.86
C LYS A 70 -40.55 8.98 -12.82
N ILE A 71 -40.58 7.67 -13.05
CA ILE A 71 -39.94 6.69 -12.17
C ILE A 71 -38.42 6.94 -12.13
N VAL A 72 -37.78 7.04 -13.29
CA VAL A 72 -36.34 7.32 -13.39
C VAL A 72 -35.98 8.65 -12.74
N ALA A 73 -36.79 9.70 -12.92
CA ALA A 73 -36.57 10.98 -12.25
C ALA A 73 -36.64 10.85 -10.72
N SER A 74 -37.63 10.13 -10.18
CA SER A 74 -37.72 9.88 -8.74
C SER A 74 -36.54 9.08 -8.18
N GLN A 75 -36.08 8.07 -8.93
CA GLN A 75 -34.90 7.28 -8.56
C GLN A 75 -33.65 8.16 -8.56
N ASN A 76 -33.45 9.00 -9.57
CA ASN A 76 -32.31 9.92 -9.62
C ASN A 76 -32.32 10.92 -8.46
N THR A 77 -33.50 11.42 -8.04
CA THR A 77 -33.58 12.27 -6.84
C THR A 77 -33.20 11.53 -5.56
N TYR A 78 -33.55 10.25 -5.43
CA TYR A 78 -33.19 9.43 -4.28
C TYR A 78 -31.68 9.13 -4.25
N ILE A 79 -31.08 8.82 -5.40
CA ILE A 79 -29.63 8.63 -5.56
C ILE A 79 -28.89 9.89 -5.13
N ALA A 80 -29.29 11.08 -5.61
CA ALA A 80 -28.66 12.34 -5.23
C ALA A 80 -28.72 12.60 -3.71
N GLN A 81 -29.81 12.22 -3.04
CA GLN A 81 -29.92 12.32 -1.58
C GLN A 81 -28.96 11.35 -0.86
N LEU A 82 -28.85 10.11 -1.35
CA LEU A 82 -27.91 9.13 -0.79
C LEU A 82 -26.45 9.57 -0.96
N GLU A 83 -26.09 10.06 -2.14
CA GLU A 83 -24.75 10.60 -2.42
C GLU A 83 -24.40 11.76 -1.46
N GLY A 84 -25.35 12.67 -1.23
CA GLY A 84 -25.17 13.76 -0.26
C GLY A 84 -24.94 13.27 1.18
N ARG A 85 -25.66 12.22 1.61
CA ARG A 85 -25.46 11.59 2.92
C ARG A 85 -24.10 10.91 3.03
N VAL A 86 -23.66 10.21 1.99
CA VAL A 86 -22.34 9.55 1.95
C VAL A 86 -21.22 10.59 2.07
N GLN A 87 -21.27 11.67 1.29
CA GLN A 87 -20.28 12.75 1.37
C GLN A 87 -20.20 13.40 2.76
N ALA A 88 -21.35 13.61 3.41
CA ALA A 88 -21.38 14.14 4.77
C ALA A 88 -20.72 13.17 5.78
N MET A 89 -20.96 11.86 5.66
CA MET A 89 -20.32 10.84 6.49
C MET A 89 -18.81 10.75 6.25
N GLU A 90 -18.36 10.83 5.00
CA GLU A 90 -16.94 10.80 4.64
C GLU A 90 -16.18 11.99 5.24
N LYS A 91 -16.77 13.19 5.19
CA LYS A 91 -16.20 14.39 5.80
C LYS A 91 -16.06 14.23 7.32
N ASN A 92 -17.13 13.80 8.00
CA ASN A 92 -17.09 13.58 9.45
C ASN A 92 -16.07 12.52 9.86
N THR A 93 -15.88 11.48 9.04
CA THR A 93 -14.88 10.42 9.28
C THR A 93 -13.47 10.94 9.08
N THR A 94 -13.24 11.79 8.08
CA THR A 94 -11.95 12.45 7.83
C THR A 94 -11.59 13.39 8.97
N ASP A 95 -12.55 14.17 9.45
CA ASP A 95 -12.36 15.08 10.58
C ASP A 95 -12.02 14.28 11.85
N ARG A 96 -12.76 13.20 12.14
CA ARG A 96 -12.50 12.33 13.29
C ARG A 96 -11.13 11.63 13.22
N THR A 97 -10.71 11.16 12.04
CA THR A 97 -9.40 10.51 11.87
C THR A 97 -8.25 11.50 12.02
N SER A 98 -8.40 12.73 11.51
CA SER A 98 -7.42 13.79 11.70
C SER A 98 -7.25 14.19 13.18
N LEU A 99 -8.36 14.29 13.92
CA LEU A 99 -8.34 14.54 15.37
C LEU A 99 -7.68 13.40 16.15
N GLN A 100 -7.99 12.14 15.80
CA GLN A 100 -7.34 10.97 16.42
C GLN A 100 -5.83 10.96 16.14
N GLN A 101 -5.41 11.26 14.92
CA GLN A 101 -4.00 11.33 14.55
C GLN A 101 -3.27 12.44 15.31
N ALA A 102 -3.90 13.60 15.49
CA ALA A 102 -3.36 14.70 16.29
C ALA A 102 -3.19 14.31 17.77
N LEU A 103 -4.20 13.67 18.37
CA LEU A 103 -4.15 13.18 19.76
C LEU A 103 -3.06 12.12 19.96
N ILE A 104 -2.93 11.16 19.03
CA ILE A 104 -1.87 10.15 19.08
C ILE A 104 -0.50 10.82 18.97
N THR A 105 -0.34 11.79 18.06
CA THR A 105 0.93 12.50 17.87
C THR A 105 1.31 13.29 19.12
N GLU A 106 0.35 13.96 19.76
CA GLU A 106 0.57 14.67 21.03
C GLU A 106 0.93 13.71 22.17
N ALA A 107 0.20 12.60 22.31
CA ALA A 107 0.46 11.60 23.35
C ALA A 107 1.84 10.95 23.19
N VAL A 108 2.24 10.65 21.95
CA VAL A 108 3.58 10.12 21.63
C VAL A 108 4.65 11.16 21.95
N ALA A 109 4.44 12.43 21.59
CA ALA A 109 5.39 13.50 21.92
C ALA A 109 5.57 13.65 23.44
N LYS A 110 4.49 13.67 24.23
CA LYS A 110 4.55 13.70 25.70
C LYS A 110 5.28 12.49 26.28
N GLU A 111 5.03 11.28 25.77
CA GLU A 111 5.69 10.08 26.27
C GLU A 111 7.18 10.02 25.88
N VAL A 112 7.56 10.53 24.72
CA VAL A 112 8.97 10.72 24.33
C VAL A 112 9.65 11.71 25.26
N GLU A 113 9.00 12.84 25.59
CA GLU A 113 9.54 13.81 26.55
C GLU A 113 9.71 13.20 27.96
N ARG A 114 8.78 12.34 28.39
CA ARG A 114 8.85 11.66 29.70
C ARG A 114 9.99 10.64 29.76
N LYS A 115 10.17 9.85 28.70
CA LYS A 115 11.17 8.76 28.66
C LYS A 115 12.58 9.23 28.30
N PHE A 116 12.69 10.35 27.59
CA PHE A 116 13.97 10.84 27.06
C PHE A 116 14.16 12.34 27.32
N PRO A 117 14.26 12.78 28.60
CA PRO A 117 14.49 14.19 28.92
C PRO A 117 15.81 14.72 28.34
N ALA A 118 16.83 13.86 28.21
CA ALA A 118 18.14 14.20 27.64
C ALA A 118 18.11 14.65 26.15
N LEU A 119 17.03 14.35 25.41
CA LEU A 119 16.86 14.83 24.03
C LEU A 119 16.57 16.34 23.94
N LYS A 120 16.00 16.95 24.99
CA LYS A 120 15.82 18.41 25.06
C LYS A 120 17.15 19.14 25.19
N ASP A 121 18.12 18.53 25.87
CA ASP A 121 19.44 19.11 26.04
C ASP A 121 20.25 19.02 24.74
N ILE A 122 20.15 17.89 24.01
CA ILE A 122 20.78 17.73 22.70
C ILE A 122 20.19 18.68 21.64
N SER A 123 18.87 18.92 21.64
CA SER A 123 18.24 19.86 20.70
C SER A 123 18.53 21.33 21.02
N ARG A 124 18.68 21.70 22.30
CA ARG A 124 19.23 23.01 22.70
C ARG A 124 20.69 23.18 22.28
N ILE A 125 21.51 22.15 22.41
CA ILE A 125 22.90 22.16 21.94
C ILE A 125 22.95 22.33 20.40
N LEU A 126 22.07 21.67 19.65
CA LEU A 126 22.00 21.78 18.18
C LEU A 126 21.49 23.15 17.70
N THR A 127 20.54 23.77 18.40
CA THR A 127 20.01 25.10 18.02
C THR A 127 20.97 26.25 18.35
N VAL A 128 21.80 26.10 19.38
CA VAL A 128 22.90 27.04 19.69
C VAL A 128 24.13 26.79 18.79
N ALA A 129 24.34 25.57 18.32
CA ALA A 129 25.38 25.23 17.34
C ALA A 129 24.94 25.51 15.89
N LYS A 130 24.48 26.73 15.59
CA LYS A 130 24.48 27.23 14.21
C LYS A 130 25.94 27.53 13.82
N VAL A 131 26.68 26.48 13.53
CA VAL A 131 28.04 26.55 12.97
C VAL A 131 27.94 27.30 11.64
N PRO A 132 28.64 28.44 11.45
CA PRO A 132 28.71 29.08 10.16
C PRO A 132 29.40 28.16 9.17
N SER A 133 28.82 28.10 7.98
CA SER A 133 29.27 27.36 6.82
C SER A 133 30.76 27.53 6.53
N THR A 134 31.37 26.40 6.14
CA THR A 134 32.63 26.27 5.38
C THR A 134 33.89 26.83 6.05
N VAL A 135 34.55 25.98 6.84
CA VAL A 135 36.00 26.14 7.08
C VAL A 135 36.71 25.94 5.74
N SER A 136 37.35 27.00 5.26
CA SER A 136 38.09 27.03 4.00
C SER A 136 39.34 26.15 4.10
N TYR A 137 39.75 25.55 2.99
CA TYR A 137 40.98 24.73 2.90
C TYR A 137 42.21 25.49 3.42
N ALA A 138 42.23 26.82 3.26
CA ALA A 138 43.30 27.70 3.72
C ALA A 138 43.50 27.70 5.26
N ASP A 139 42.46 27.43 6.05
CA ASP A 139 42.55 27.42 7.51
C ASP A 139 43.10 26.08 8.03
N ARG A 140 42.86 24.99 7.29
CA ARG A 140 43.38 23.66 7.61
C ARG A 140 44.87 23.51 7.39
N VAL A 141 45.45 24.27 6.46
CA VAL A 141 46.89 24.18 6.14
C VAL A 141 47.74 24.99 7.13
N LYS A 142 47.15 25.96 7.84
CA LYS A 142 47.87 26.81 8.81
C LYS A 142 47.99 26.20 10.21
N SER A 143 47.16 25.22 10.56
CA SER A 143 47.26 24.47 11.82
C SER A 143 48.13 23.22 11.66
N GLY A 144 49.36 23.42 11.24
CA GLY A 144 50.40 22.39 11.35
C GLY A 144 50.97 22.41 12.77
N THR A 145 50.60 21.45 13.61
CA THR A 145 51.44 20.89 14.69
C THR A 145 50.74 19.69 15.35
N THR A 146 51.35 18.53 15.15
CA THR A 146 51.45 17.36 16.04
C THR A 146 50.34 17.16 17.08
N THR A 147 49.38 16.31 16.75
CA THR A 147 48.82 15.37 17.73
C THR A 147 48.71 14.01 17.09
N GLU A 148 49.58 13.11 17.54
CA GLU A 148 49.43 11.66 17.46
C GLU A 148 48.14 11.25 18.18
N SER A 149 47.00 11.56 17.57
CA SER A 149 45.72 11.05 18.01
C SER A 149 45.56 9.66 17.41
N SER A 150 45.80 8.68 18.28
CA SER A 150 45.35 7.29 18.16
C SER A 150 44.37 7.08 17.01
N LYS A 151 44.84 6.46 15.93
CA LYS A 151 43.99 5.82 14.92
C LYS A 151 43.22 4.70 15.61
N THR A 152 42.19 5.06 16.37
CA THR A 152 41.11 4.14 16.68
C THR A 152 40.35 4.02 15.37
N VAL A 153 40.81 3.10 14.52
CA VAL A 153 40.05 2.66 13.36
C VAL A 153 38.72 2.18 13.91
N ILE A 154 37.68 3.01 13.80
CA ILE A 154 36.31 2.59 14.06
C ILE A 154 36.04 1.53 12.99
N LYS A 155 36.28 0.27 13.35
CA LYS A 155 35.85 -0.86 12.55
C LYS A 155 34.33 -0.81 12.60
N ASN A 156 33.72 -0.15 11.63
CA ASN A 156 32.29 -0.21 11.40
C ASN A 156 31.97 -1.70 11.26
N LYS A 157 31.39 -2.29 12.30
CA LYS A 157 30.96 -3.69 12.29
C LYS A 157 29.86 -3.78 11.26
N VAL A 158 30.21 -4.16 10.04
CA VAL A 158 29.25 -4.35 8.95
C VAL A 158 28.32 -5.47 9.39
N SER A 159 27.12 -5.10 9.85
CA SER A 159 26.11 -6.07 10.25
C SER A 159 25.76 -6.93 9.05
N LYS A 160 25.75 -8.26 9.24
CA LYS A 160 25.31 -9.20 8.21
C LYS A 160 23.91 -8.82 7.76
N LYS A 161 23.70 -8.73 6.44
CA LYS A 161 22.39 -8.44 5.86
C LYS A 161 21.70 -9.75 5.50
N HIS A 162 20.48 -9.93 5.98
CA HIS A 162 19.64 -11.07 5.62
C HIS A 162 18.87 -10.67 4.36
N ILE A 163 19.20 -11.29 3.23
CA ILE A 163 18.72 -10.87 1.92
C ILE A 163 18.18 -12.07 1.14
N THR A 164 17.04 -11.89 0.48
CA THR A 164 16.47 -12.84 -0.49
C THR A 164 16.16 -12.12 -1.79
N THR A 165 16.34 -12.81 -2.92
CA THR A 165 16.06 -12.29 -4.26
C THR A 165 14.83 -12.97 -4.83
N VAL A 166 13.91 -12.18 -5.40
CA VAL A 166 12.74 -12.66 -6.12
C VAL A 166 12.87 -12.21 -7.57
N LYS A 167 12.84 -13.15 -8.51
CA LYS A 167 12.94 -12.87 -9.95
C LYS A 167 11.74 -13.47 -10.69
N PRO A 168 11.14 -12.77 -11.65
CA PRO A 168 10.15 -13.37 -12.52
C PRO A 168 10.81 -14.45 -13.39
N LYS A 169 10.09 -15.54 -13.69
CA LYS A 169 10.55 -16.58 -14.62
C LYS A 169 10.55 -16.09 -16.07
N VAL A 170 9.65 -15.16 -16.37
CA VAL A 170 9.53 -14.51 -17.69
C VAL A 170 10.00 -13.08 -17.54
N GLU A 171 11.01 -12.68 -18.31
CA GLU A 171 11.69 -11.37 -18.18
C GLU A 171 10.82 -10.17 -18.60
N THR A 172 9.54 -10.37 -18.95
CA THR A 172 8.63 -9.33 -19.45
C THR A 172 8.08 -8.41 -18.36
N SER A 173 8.16 -8.82 -17.08
CA SER A 173 7.56 -8.07 -15.97
C SER A 173 8.48 -6.95 -15.48
N SER A 174 7.94 -5.75 -15.25
CA SER A 174 8.71 -4.64 -14.66
C SER A 174 8.97 -4.89 -13.18
N SER A 175 10.12 -4.44 -12.66
CA SER A 175 10.46 -4.60 -11.24
C SER A 175 9.46 -3.92 -10.29
N ALA A 176 8.79 -2.85 -10.75
CA ALA A 176 7.72 -2.20 -10.00
C ALA A 176 6.43 -3.04 -9.95
N GLU A 177 6.11 -3.77 -11.02
CA GLU A 177 4.96 -4.66 -11.09
C GLU A 177 5.20 -5.90 -10.23
N THR A 178 6.38 -6.52 -10.34
CA THR A 178 6.81 -7.62 -9.46
C THR A 178 6.68 -7.22 -7.98
N ARG A 179 7.13 -6.01 -7.62
CA ARG A 179 7.00 -5.50 -6.25
C ARG A 179 5.55 -5.41 -5.79
N LYS A 180 4.66 -4.84 -6.62
CA LYS A 180 3.23 -4.70 -6.29
C LYS A 180 2.55 -6.07 -6.15
N LEU A 181 2.86 -7.01 -7.05
CA LEU A 181 2.26 -8.33 -7.08
C LEU A 181 2.69 -9.16 -5.88
N VAL A 182 3.99 -9.14 -5.55
CA VAL A 182 4.53 -9.78 -4.34
C VAL A 182 3.94 -9.16 -3.07
N GLN A 183 3.81 -7.82 -2.99
CA GLN A 183 3.20 -7.16 -1.84
C GLN A 183 1.70 -7.43 -1.70
N ALA A 184 0.97 -7.58 -2.81
CA ALA A 184 -0.46 -7.90 -2.77
C ALA A 184 -0.72 -9.34 -2.29
N LYS A 185 0.19 -10.27 -2.60
CA LYS A 185 0.04 -11.69 -2.28
C LYS A 185 0.69 -12.09 -0.95
N LEU A 186 1.71 -11.36 -0.50
CA LEU A 186 2.37 -11.54 0.79
C LEU A 186 2.04 -10.40 1.73
N ASP A 187 1.17 -10.69 2.69
CA ASP A 187 0.75 -9.73 3.70
C ASP A 187 1.74 -9.74 4.87
N ILE A 188 2.82 -8.94 4.74
CA ILE A 188 3.94 -8.88 5.68
C ILE A 188 3.47 -8.58 7.11
N ARG A 189 2.40 -7.79 7.27
CA ARG A 189 1.83 -7.43 8.58
C ARG A 189 1.22 -8.64 9.28
N LYS A 190 0.52 -9.52 8.55
CA LYS A 190 -0.05 -10.75 9.10
C LYS A 190 1.02 -11.74 9.54
N LEU A 191 2.11 -11.83 8.77
CA LEU A 191 3.22 -12.77 9.00
C LEU A 191 4.19 -12.32 10.12
N LYS A 192 4.07 -11.08 10.62
CA LYS A 192 4.98 -10.48 11.60
C LYS A 192 6.46 -10.58 11.19
N ILE A 193 6.75 -10.42 9.90
CA ILE A 193 8.10 -10.47 9.32
C ILE A 193 8.68 -9.05 9.32
N GLY A 194 9.85 -8.86 9.93
CA GLY A 194 10.60 -7.59 9.89
C GLY A 194 11.26 -7.38 8.54
N VAL A 195 10.63 -6.62 7.64
CA VAL A 195 11.23 -6.22 6.36
C VAL A 195 11.82 -4.83 6.48
N LYS A 196 13.12 -4.73 6.23
CA LYS A 196 13.89 -3.50 6.36
C LYS A 196 13.88 -2.67 5.08
N GLN A 197 14.09 -3.31 3.93
CA GLN A 197 14.08 -2.62 2.64
C GLN A 197 13.73 -3.58 1.50
N VAL A 198 13.04 -3.06 0.49
CA VAL A 198 12.87 -3.71 -0.81
C VAL A 198 13.57 -2.87 -1.88
N ARG A 199 14.46 -3.49 -2.67
CA ARG A 199 15.21 -2.87 -3.76
C ARG A 199 14.89 -3.52 -5.09
N ASN A 200 14.84 -2.73 -6.16
CA ASN A 200 14.62 -3.23 -7.51
C ASN A 200 15.94 -3.71 -8.12
N ILE A 201 15.90 -4.77 -8.92
CA ILE A 201 17.05 -5.27 -9.67
C ILE A 201 16.73 -5.44 -11.15
N ARG A 202 17.77 -5.70 -11.96
CA ARG A 202 17.65 -5.98 -13.39
C ARG A 202 16.74 -7.21 -13.64
N ASN A 203 16.19 -7.28 -14.85
CA ASN A 203 15.31 -8.36 -15.32
C ASN A 203 14.03 -8.49 -14.46
N GLY A 204 13.44 -7.36 -14.07
CA GLY A 204 12.15 -7.36 -13.37
C GLY A 204 12.17 -7.88 -11.94
N GLY A 205 13.33 -8.22 -11.39
CA GLY A 205 13.44 -8.79 -10.05
C GLY A 205 13.41 -7.74 -8.93
N ILE A 206 13.28 -8.24 -7.71
CA ILE A 206 13.38 -7.47 -6.46
C ILE A 206 14.28 -8.18 -5.45
N ILE A 207 14.92 -7.41 -4.59
CA ILE A 207 15.68 -7.86 -3.43
C ILE A 207 14.92 -7.42 -2.18
N ILE A 208 14.73 -8.34 -1.23
CA ILE A 208 14.09 -8.09 0.05
C ILE A 208 15.14 -8.29 1.16
N GLU A 209 15.38 -7.25 1.95
CA GLU A 209 16.23 -7.28 3.14
C GLU A 209 15.34 -7.41 4.39
N THR A 210 15.61 -8.42 5.22
CA THR A 210 14.94 -8.68 6.49
C THR A 210 15.83 -8.37 7.68
N ASP A 211 15.22 -8.14 8.84
CA ASP A 211 15.96 -7.83 10.07
C ASP A 211 16.68 -9.06 10.62
N THR A 212 16.04 -10.24 10.58
CA THR A 212 16.59 -11.51 11.09
C THR A 212 16.64 -12.59 10.00
N ASP A 213 17.51 -13.59 10.20
CA ASP A 213 17.58 -14.78 9.33
C ASP A 213 16.33 -15.67 9.50
N THR A 214 15.76 -15.71 10.70
CA THR A 214 14.50 -16.44 10.95
C THR A 214 13.34 -15.85 10.16
N ASP A 215 13.29 -14.52 10.03
CA ASP A 215 12.25 -13.84 9.25
C ASP A 215 12.45 -14.05 7.75
N LEU A 216 13.71 -14.17 7.31
CA LEU A 216 14.05 -14.52 5.94
C LEU A 216 13.54 -15.92 5.58
N ASP A 217 13.78 -16.90 6.45
CA ASP A 217 13.37 -18.29 6.19
C ASP A 217 11.83 -18.43 6.21
N LYS A 218 11.14 -17.76 7.13
CA LYS A 218 9.67 -17.66 7.11
C LYS A 218 9.15 -17.05 5.82
N LEU A 219 9.76 -15.97 5.35
CA LEU A 219 9.38 -15.34 4.09
C LEU A 219 9.52 -16.30 2.91
N ILE A 220 10.59 -17.11 2.86
CA ILE A 220 10.79 -18.12 1.82
C ILE A 220 9.73 -19.23 1.91
N GLN A 221 9.37 -19.67 3.11
CA GLN A 221 8.34 -20.69 3.30
C GLN A 221 6.97 -20.21 2.83
N GLU A 222 6.56 -19.02 3.23
CA GLU A 222 5.28 -18.40 2.80
C GLU A 222 5.25 -18.17 1.29
N PHE A 223 6.39 -17.78 0.70
CA PHE A 223 6.50 -17.67 -0.75
C PHE A 223 6.27 -19.01 -1.45
N LYS A 224 6.70 -20.11 -0.84
CA LYS A 224 6.52 -21.47 -1.38
C LYS A 224 5.10 -22.02 -1.19
N LEU A 225 4.38 -21.57 -0.16
CA LEU A 225 2.98 -21.93 0.11
C LEU A 225 2.03 -21.32 -0.94
N GLN A 226 2.36 -20.16 -1.51
CA GLN A 226 1.55 -19.52 -2.56
C GLN A 226 1.88 -20.07 -3.96
N ASP A 227 1.02 -20.95 -4.49
CA ASP A 227 1.19 -21.56 -5.81
C ASP A 227 1.31 -20.56 -6.97
N GLU A 228 0.61 -19.43 -6.90
CA GLU A 228 0.69 -18.39 -7.92
C GLU A 228 2.07 -17.72 -7.96
N LEU A 229 2.73 -17.59 -6.80
CA LEU A 229 4.05 -16.99 -6.70
C LEU A 229 5.13 -17.96 -7.16
N THR A 230 5.05 -19.25 -6.78
CA THR A 230 6.02 -20.27 -7.20
C THR A 230 5.95 -20.58 -8.70
N LYS A 231 4.78 -20.44 -9.32
CA LYS A 231 4.60 -20.59 -10.78
C LYS A 231 5.28 -19.46 -11.54
N ASN A 232 5.07 -18.21 -11.14
CA ASN A 232 5.52 -17.03 -11.89
C ASN A 232 6.90 -16.51 -11.50
N PHE A 233 7.35 -16.78 -10.27
CA PHE A 233 8.58 -16.22 -9.71
C PHE A 233 9.51 -17.32 -9.16
N ILE A 234 10.80 -17.00 -9.13
CA ILE A 234 11.85 -17.78 -8.49
C ILE A 234 12.34 -16.98 -7.29
N ILE A 235 12.30 -17.58 -6.12
CA ILE A 235 12.87 -17.04 -4.89
C ILE A 235 14.19 -17.75 -4.60
N ASP A 236 15.26 -16.98 -4.41
CA ASP A 236 16.60 -17.51 -4.17
C ASP A 236 17.35 -16.72 -3.10
N LYS A 237 18.11 -17.43 -2.26
CA LYS A 237 18.94 -16.84 -1.21
C LYS A 237 20.34 -16.61 -1.83
N PRO A 238 20.73 -15.36 -2.11
CA PRO A 238 22.02 -15.08 -2.72
C PRO A 238 23.16 -15.62 -1.86
N ALA A 239 23.98 -16.48 -2.45
CA ALA A 239 25.14 -17.03 -1.78
C ALA A 239 26.21 -15.96 -1.54
N LEU A 240 26.83 -15.99 -0.36
CA LEU A 240 27.99 -15.16 -0.06
C LEU A 240 29.16 -15.57 -0.96
N LYS A 241 29.62 -14.65 -1.79
CA LYS A 241 30.86 -14.84 -2.54
C LYS A 241 32.04 -14.80 -1.57
N LYS A 242 33.00 -15.72 -1.75
CA LYS A 242 34.32 -15.65 -1.11
C LYS A 242 35.21 -14.80 -2.03
N PRO A 243 35.44 -13.50 -1.75
CA PRO A 243 36.32 -12.71 -2.60
C PRO A 243 37.73 -13.30 -2.54
N GLN A 244 38.30 -13.56 -3.71
CA GLN A 244 39.73 -13.85 -3.86
C GLN A 244 40.38 -12.59 -4.40
N ILE A 245 41.39 -12.11 -3.69
CA ILE A 245 42.17 -10.95 -4.10
C ILE A 245 43.48 -11.50 -4.65
N ILE A 246 43.79 -11.15 -5.90
CA ILE A 246 45.08 -11.46 -6.53
C ILE A 246 45.81 -10.13 -6.68
N CYS A 247 46.91 -9.99 -5.96
CA CYS A 247 47.79 -8.83 -6.07
C CYS A 247 48.85 -9.13 -7.13
N PHE A 248 48.90 -8.31 -8.18
CA PHE A 248 49.95 -8.36 -9.20
C PHE A 248 51.03 -7.31 -8.87
N ASP A 249 52.25 -7.52 -9.39
CA ASP A 249 53.37 -6.59 -9.24
C ASP A 249 53.87 -6.40 -7.78
N VAL A 250 53.91 -7.49 -7.02
CA VAL A 250 54.57 -7.52 -5.71
C VAL A 250 56.07 -7.74 -5.94
N ALA A 251 56.92 -6.88 -5.37
CA ALA A 251 58.38 -7.03 -5.47
C ALA A 251 58.81 -8.42 -4.95
N GLN A 252 59.69 -9.11 -5.68
CA GLN A 252 60.10 -10.50 -5.39
C GLN A 252 60.77 -10.65 -4.00
N ASP A 253 61.29 -9.56 -3.48
CA ASP A 253 62.00 -9.44 -2.21
C ASP A 253 61.04 -9.29 -1.02
N THR A 254 59.73 -9.18 -1.28
CA THR A 254 58.72 -9.03 -0.23
C THR A 254 58.41 -10.39 0.40
N SER A 255 58.79 -10.57 1.66
CA SER A 255 58.36 -11.74 2.45
C SER A 255 56.83 -11.83 2.47
N GLY A 256 56.30 -13.05 2.34
CA GLY A 256 54.85 -13.29 2.30
C GLY A 256 54.10 -12.74 3.52
N GLU A 257 54.77 -12.61 4.67
CA GLU A 257 54.20 -12.00 5.87
C GLU A 257 53.98 -10.48 5.72
N TYR A 258 54.91 -9.77 5.06
CA TYR A 258 54.79 -8.34 4.80
C TYR A 258 53.67 -8.03 3.81
N ALA A 259 53.49 -8.88 2.79
CA ALA A 259 52.46 -8.72 1.77
C ALA A 259 51.02 -8.86 2.32
N ILE A 260 50.83 -9.60 3.42
CA ILE A 260 49.50 -9.81 4.05
C ILE A 260 49.17 -8.67 5.05
N SER A 261 50.17 -7.93 5.51
CA SER A 261 50.03 -6.87 6.51
C SER A 261 49.68 -5.48 5.97
N LEU A 262 49.70 -5.32 4.64
CA LEU A 262 49.31 -4.11 3.89
C LEU A 262 47.78 -3.98 3.76
#